data_AF-A0A966P4S9-F1
#
_entry.id   AF-A0A966P4S9-F1
#
_cell.length_a   1.000
_cell.length_b   1.000
_cell.length_c   1.000
_cell.angle_alpha   90.00
_cell.angle_beta   90.00
_cell.angle_gamma   90.00
#
_symmetry.space_group_name_H-M   'P 1'
#
loop_
_entity.id
_entity.type
_entity.pdbx_description
1 polymer ?
#
loop_
_entity_poly.entity_id
_entity_poly.type
_entity_poly.pdbx_seq_one_letter_code
_entity_poly.pdbx_strand_id
1 'polypeptide(L)'
;MKHRLTWALCLATWSMTAQPFSFCVGSCADLRDDEAESIFLHVAKEEKAFFLWLGDNLYFGKEDWQTDESMRRAYDKRFATQPVQALLQSSRQLAIYDDHDFGPNDADSSFEGRRLSARVFGEFWLETPTQVDRYGDIRWAERYGSVLMIGLDDRYHRGPLGTHILGKGQMNWLAQTLREHADASIVFIAIGSQVLNDAEVFENYSRFPEEREALLSLCARAGMPVVFLTGDRHHGEISQKKVDGVILTEITASPLTSTTHSPSKEELKANKSLLKNTVLSEGHYAKLNWDGEAQLSVAFITKDGETKVNKTLKLLPL
;
A
#
# COMPACT_ATOMS: atom_id res chain seq x y z
N MET A 1 51.12 42.16 -21.53
CA MET A 1 49.67 41.91 -21.49
C MET A 1 49.45 40.44 -21.17
N LYS A 2 48.94 40.10 -19.98
CA LYS A 2 48.61 38.71 -19.58
C LYS A 2 47.10 38.56 -19.67
N HIS A 3 46.61 37.82 -20.66
CA HIS A 3 45.19 37.49 -20.78
C HIS A 3 44.87 36.36 -19.79
N ARG A 4 44.04 36.67 -18.78
CA ARG A 4 43.40 35.65 -17.95
C ARG A 4 42.13 35.19 -18.69
N LEU A 5 42.14 33.96 -19.20
CA LEU A 5 40.91 33.28 -19.60
C LEU A 5 40.19 32.83 -18.34
N THR A 6 39.10 33.50 -17.99
CA THR A 6 38.11 33.00 -17.03
C THR A 6 37.21 32.03 -17.75
N TRP A 7 37.35 30.74 -17.45
CA TRP A 7 36.39 29.72 -17.84
C TRP A 7 35.16 29.87 -16.94
N ALA A 8 34.08 30.41 -17.49
CA ALA A 8 32.78 30.34 -16.85
C ALA A 8 32.27 28.90 -17.02
N LEU A 9 32.28 28.12 -15.93
CA LEU A 9 31.53 26.87 -15.86
C LEU A 9 30.04 27.25 -15.82
N CYS A 10 29.36 27.18 -16.96
CA CYS A 10 27.91 27.06 -16.97
C CYS A 10 27.57 25.67 -16.44
N LEU A 11 27.27 25.57 -15.14
CA LEU A 11 26.54 24.44 -14.59
C LEU A 11 25.12 24.52 -15.15
N ALA A 12 24.89 23.91 -16.31
CA ALA A 12 23.56 23.61 -16.76
C ALA A 12 22.97 22.61 -15.76
N THR A 13 22.15 23.09 -14.82
CA THR A 13 21.30 22.22 -14.02
C THR A 13 20.32 21.56 -14.99
N TRP A 14 20.63 20.33 -15.39
CA TRP A 14 19.65 19.48 -16.04
C TRP A 14 18.56 19.20 -15.00
N SER A 15 17.51 20.02 -15.00
CA SER A 15 16.26 19.66 -14.36
C SER A 15 15.71 18.46 -15.14
N MET A 16 16.04 17.24 -14.71
CA MET A 16 15.26 16.09 -15.15
C MET A 16 13.87 16.30 -14.56
N THR A 17 12.92 16.76 -15.39
CA THR A 17 11.51 16.72 -15.01
C THR A 17 11.18 15.26 -14.77
N ALA A 18 10.78 14.96 -13.53
CA ALA A 18 10.40 13.61 -13.16
C ALA A 18 9.30 13.14 -14.12
N GLN A 19 9.46 11.91 -14.59
CA GLN A 19 8.55 11.36 -15.59
C GLN A 19 7.22 10.97 -14.93
N PRO A 20 6.09 11.04 -15.66
CA PRO A 20 4.84 10.48 -15.18
C PRO A 20 5.01 9.03 -14.76
N PHE A 21 4.33 8.63 -13.69
CA PHE A 21 4.45 7.29 -13.11
C PHE A 21 3.07 6.74 -12.78
N SER A 22 2.71 5.61 -13.40
CA SER A 22 1.41 4.95 -13.26
C SER A 22 1.56 3.54 -12.71
N PHE A 23 0.73 3.18 -11.73
CA PHE A 23 0.66 1.84 -11.15
C PHE A 23 -0.77 1.53 -10.68
N CYS A 24 -1.04 0.25 -10.42
CA CYS A 24 -2.34 -0.19 -9.90
C CYS A 24 -2.17 -0.89 -8.54
N VAL A 25 -3.17 -0.79 -7.67
CA VAL A 25 -3.17 -1.42 -6.35
C VAL A 25 -4.54 -2.00 -5.99
N GLY A 26 -4.57 -2.96 -5.07
CA GLY A 26 -5.80 -3.47 -4.46
C GLY A 26 -5.51 -4.48 -3.34
N SER A 27 -6.52 -4.75 -2.51
CA SER A 27 -6.45 -5.71 -1.39
C SER A 27 -7.67 -6.65 -1.37
N CYS A 28 -7.68 -7.62 -0.45
CA CYS A 28 -8.85 -8.46 -0.14
C CYS A 28 -9.34 -9.25 -1.37
N ALA A 29 -8.56 -10.27 -1.71
CA ALA A 29 -8.75 -11.21 -2.80
C ALA A 29 -9.10 -12.62 -2.28
N ASP A 30 -10.39 -12.95 -2.21
CA ASP A 30 -10.93 -14.26 -1.78
C ASP A 30 -10.71 -15.40 -2.80
N LEU A 31 -10.14 -15.11 -3.97
CA LEU A 31 -9.69 -16.04 -5.04
C LEU A 31 -10.45 -17.39 -5.10
N ARG A 32 -11.64 -17.35 -5.74
CA ARG A 32 -12.63 -18.44 -5.79
C ARG A 32 -12.69 -19.16 -7.15
N ASP A 33 -12.90 -18.43 -8.24
CA ASP A 33 -13.09 -18.93 -9.60
C ASP A 33 -12.96 -17.82 -10.66
N ASP A 34 -12.89 -18.22 -11.94
CA ASP A 34 -12.71 -17.31 -13.08
C ASP A 34 -13.80 -16.22 -13.19
N GLU A 35 -15.05 -16.49 -12.78
CA GLU A 35 -16.14 -15.51 -12.86
C GLU A 35 -15.98 -14.43 -11.79
N ALA A 36 -15.75 -14.86 -10.54
CA ALA A 36 -15.52 -13.98 -9.40
C ALA A 36 -14.25 -13.11 -9.55
N GLU A 37 -13.29 -13.58 -10.34
CA GLU A 37 -11.97 -12.98 -10.48
C GLU A 37 -11.78 -12.18 -11.78
N SER A 38 -12.85 -12.01 -12.57
CA SER A 38 -12.87 -11.25 -13.82
C SER A 38 -12.28 -9.83 -13.72
N ILE A 39 -12.28 -9.21 -12.53
CA ILE A 39 -11.63 -7.91 -12.28
C ILE A 39 -10.15 -7.91 -12.70
N PHE A 40 -9.43 -9.01 -12.51
CA PHE A 40 -8.00 -9.10 -12.86
C PHE A 40 -7.76 -9.03 -14.37
N LEU A 41 -8.74 -9.41 -15.21
CA LEU A 41 -8.66 -9.22 -16.67
C LEU A 41 -8.69 -7.74 -17.07
N HIS A 42 -9.35 -6.89 -16.28
CA HIS A 42 -9.35 -5.45 -16.49
C HIS A 42 -8.04 -4.85 -16.02
N VAL A 43 -7.57 -5.22 -14.82
CA VAL A 43 -6.26 -4.79 -14.31
C VAL A 43 -5.15 -5.15 -15.29
N ALA A 44 -5.18 -6.36 -15.87
CA ALA A 44 -4.18 -6.83 -16.82
C ALA A 44 -4.05 -5.94 -18.07
N LYS A 45 -5.13 -5.26 -18.49
CA LYS A 45 -5.15 -4.38 -19.68
C LYS A 45 -4.64 -2.97 -19.39
N GLU A 46 -4.52 -2.59 -18.13
CA GLU A 46 -4.04 -1.26 -17.76
C GLU A 46 -2.55 -1.09 -18.07
N GLU A 47 -2.20 0.06 -18.64
CA GLU A 47 -0.81 0.53 -18.72
C GLU A 47 -0.34 0.95 -17.32
N LYS A 48 0.61 0.19 -16.78
CA LYS A 48 1.09 0.30 -15.40
C LYS A 48 2.52 -0.23 -15.27
N ALA A 49 3.29 0.33 -14.36
CA ALA A 49 4.64 -0.15 -14.03
C ALA A 49 4.60 -1.48 -13.26
N PHE A 50 3.65 -1.61 -12.31
CA PHE A 50 3.41 -2.81 -11.52
C PHE A 50 1.96 -2.84 -11.03
N PHE A 51 1.56 -4.00 -10.53
CA PHE A 51 0.43 -4.13 -9.61
C PHE A 51 0.96 -4.38 -8.19
N LEU A 52 0.45 -3.64 -7.21
CA LEU A 52 0.81 -3.77 -5.80
C LEU A 52 -0.38 -4.31 -5.00
N TRP A 53 -0.20 -5.52 -4.47
CA TRP A 53 -1.13 -6.18 -3.59
C TRP A 53 -0.98 -5.62 -2.17
N LEU A 54 -2.08 -5.10 -1.59
CA LEU A 54 -2.08 -4.36 -0.34
C LEU A 54 -2.46 -5.22 0.88
N GLY A 55 -2.43 -6.55 0.74
CA GLY A 55 -2.78 -7.50 1.78
C GLY A 55 -4.13 -8.17 1.57
N ASP A 56 -4.39 -9.21 2.36
CA ASP A 56 -5.41 -10.22 2.11
C ASP A 56 -5.38 -10.71 0.66
N ASN A 57 -4.18 -11.08 0.19
CA ASN A 57 -3.94 -11.49 -1.19
C ASN A 57 -4.51 -12.89 -1.47
N LEU A 58 -4.75 -13.64 -0.40
CA LEU A 58 -5.53 -14.86 -0.33
C LEU A 58 -6.05 -15.03 1.09
N TYR A 59 -7.07 -15.88 1.24
CA TYR A 59 -7.63 -16.24 2.54
C TYR A 59 -7.28 -17.69 2.86
N PHE A 60 -6.29 -17.87 3.74
CA PHE A 60 -5.89 -19.20 4.20
C PHE A 60 -6.93 -19.82 5.13
N GLY A 61 -7.25 -21.08 4.88
CA GLY A 61 -8.02 -21.93 5.79
C GLY A 61 -7.19 -22.40 6.99
N LYS A 62 -7.87 -22.93 8.02
CA LYS A 62 -7.20 -23.44 9.23
C LYS A 62 -6.15 -24.52 8.90
N GLU A 63 -6.43 -25.34 7.90
CA GLU A 63 -5.58 -26.39 7.37
C GLU A 63 -4.35 -25.85 6.63
N ASP A 64 -4.44 -24.68 6.03
CA ASP A 64 -3.35 -24.10 5.25
C ASP A 64 -2.22 -23.64 6.18
N TRP A 65 -2.56 -23.11 7.36
CA TRP A 65 -1.61 -22.61 8.37
C TRP A 65 -0.75 -23.67 9.06
N GLN A 66 -1.03 -24.96 8.85
CA GLN A 66 -0.40 -26.03 9.63
C GLN A 66 1.07 -26.25 9.29
N THR A 67 1.42 -26.08 8.01
CA THR A 67 2.77 -26.35 7.48
C THR A 67 3.12 -25.37 6.38
N ASP A 68 4.41 -25.21 6.13
CA ASP A 68 4.90 -24.42 5.00
C ASP A 68 4.46 -25.02 3.65
N GLU A 69 4.41 -26.34 3.54
CA GLU A 69 3.92 -27.05 2.37
C GLU A 69 2.42 -26.80 2.10
N SER A 70 1.58 -26.77 3.14
CA SER A 70 0.14 -26.46 2.98
C SER A 70 -0.09 -25.02 2.54
N MET A 71 0.64 -24.06 3.10
CA MET A 71 0.57 -22.67 2.66
C MET A 71 0.98 -22.50 1.18
N ARG A 72 2.09 -23.13 0.75
CA ARG A 72 2.52 -23.08 -0.66
C ARG A 72 1.51 -23.70 -1.61
N ARG A 73 0.92 -24.84 -1.25
CA ARG A 73 -0.15 -25.46 -2.05
C ARG A 73 -1.40 -24.57 -2.15
N ALA A 74 -1.73 -23.83 -1.09
CA ALA A 74 -2.84 -22.88 -1.13
C ALA A 74 -2.52 -21.69 -2.06
N TYR A 75 -1.31 -21.14 -2.02
CA TYR A 75 -0.87 -20.16 -3.01
C TYR A 75 -0.97 -20.71 -4.45
N ASP A 76 -0.38 -21.88 -4.72
CA ASP A 76 -0.42 -22.51 -6.05
C ASP A 76 -1.87 -22.68 -6.55
N LYS A 77 -2.77 -23.12 -5.66
CA LYS A 77 -4.18 -23.33 -5.99
C LYS A 77 -4.92 -22.02 -6.24
N ARG A 78 -4.80 -21.04 -5.36
CA ARG A 78 -5.58 -19.79 -5.40
C ARG A 78 -5.17 -18.89 -6.56
N PHE A 79 -3.90 -18.95 -6.96
CA PHE A 79 -3.39 -18.14 -8.06
C PHE A 79 -3.45 -18.85 -9.43
N ALA A 80 -4.10 -20.01 -9.55
CA ALA A 80 -4.12 -20.81 -10.78
C ALA A 80 -5.16 -20.39 -11.84
N THR A 81 -6.12 -19.52 -11.50
CA THR A 81 -7.21 -19.13 -12.38
C THR A 81 -6.73 -18.32 -13.58
N GLN A 82 -7.51 -18.31 -14.66
CA GLN A 82 -7.11 -17.57 -15.86
C GLN A 82 -7.03 -16.05 -15.62
N PRO A 83 -7.97 -15.40 -14.91
CA PRO A 83 -7.88 -13.96 -14.62
C PRO A 83 -6.65 -13.58 -13.80
N VAL A 84 -6.32 -14.34 -12.75
CA VAL A 84 -5.14 -14.07 -11.91
C VAL A 84 -3.87 -14.25 -12.73
N GLN A 85 -3.76 -15.35 -13.49
CA GLN A 85 -2.60 -15.58 -14.36
C GLN A 85 -2.43 -14.45 -15.40
N ALA A 86 -3.52 -13.92 -15.95
CA ALA A 86 -3.48 -12.77 -16.86
C ALA A 86 -2.89 -11.52 -16.18
N LEU A 87 -3.24 -11.25 -14.92
CA LEU A 87 -2.64 -10.15 -14.17
C LEU A 87 -1.14 -10.40 -13.92
N LEU A 88 -0.78 -11.57 -13.38
CA LEU A 88 0.60 -11.94 -13.07
C LEU A 88 1.54 -11.82 -14.28
N GLN A 89 1.03 -12.09 -15.49
CA GLN A 89 1.80 -11.98 -16.74
C GLN A 89 1.81 -10.58 -17.35
N SER A 90 0.94 -9.67 -16.91
CA SER A 90 0.77 -8.34 -17.54
C SER A 90 1.79 -7.29 -17.07
N SER A 91 2.31 -7.43 -15.85
CA SER A 91 3.24 -6.48 -15.24
C SER A 91 3.95 -7.13 -14.05
N ARG A 92 4.98 -6.47 -13.54
CA ARG A 92 5.61 -6.83 -12.26
C ARG A 92 4.58 -6.83 -11.12
N GLN A 93 4.76 -7.72 -10.15
CA GLN A 93 3.92 -7.85 -8.96
C GLN A 93 4.70 -7.48 -7.70
N LEU A 94 4.20 -6.53 -6.93
CA LEU A 94 4.70 -6.19 -5.60
C LEU A 94 3.64 -6.52 -4.56
N ALA A 95 4.01 -6.82 -3.33
CA ALA A 95 3.03 -7.15 -2.31
C ALA A 95 3.45 -6.71 -0.90
N ILE A 96 2.44 -6.44 -0.09
CA ILE A 96 2.47 -6.63 1.36
C ILE A 96 1.40 -7.67 1.73
N TYR A 97 1.43 -8.18 2.96
CA TYR A 97 0.34 -8.99 3.49
C TYR A 97 -0.58 -8.16 4.41
N ASP A 98 -1.72 -8.75 4.76
CA ASP A 98 -2.51 -8.40 5.93
C ASP A 98 -2.79 -9.67 6.77
N ASP A 99 -3.75 -9.67 7.69
CA ASP A 99 -4.00 -10.82 8.57
C ASP A 99 -4.28 -12.11 7.82
N HIS A 100 -5.04 -12.13 6.73
CA HIS A 100 -5.38 -13.41 6.10
C HIS A 100 -4.25 -14.10 5.31
N ASP A 101 -3.19 -13.35 4.98
CA ASP A 101 -1.89 -13.87 4.51
C ASP A 101 -0.91 -14.16 5.67
N PHE A 102 -1.14 -13.58 6.85
CA PHE A 102 -0.29 -13.69 8.03
C PHE A 102 -0.72 -14.76 9.04
N GLY A 103 -2.01 -14.89 9.35
CA GLY A 103 -2.60 -15.80 10.33
C GLY A 103 -4.15 -15.79 10.31
N PRO A 104 -4.81 -16.23 11.39
CA PRO A 104 -6.25 -16.05 11.57
C PRO A 104 -6.68 -14.57 11.57
N ASN A 105 -7.98 -14.31 11.44
CA ASN A 105 -8.55 -12.96 11.51
C ASN A 105 -8.04 -12.17 12.72
N ASP A 106 -7.66 -10.91 12.50
CA ASP A 106 -7.05 -9.98 13.45
C ASP A 106 -5.74 -10.48 14.10
N ALA A 107 -5.05 -11.45 13.48
CA ALA A 107 -3.81 -11.99 14.04
C ALA A 107 -2.75 -10.89 14.23
N ASP A 108 -2.01 -11.03 15.32
CA ASP A 108 -0.97 -10.10 15.75
C ASP A 108 0.33 -10.86 16.06
N SER A 109 1.28 -10.19 16.71
CA SER A 109 2.58 -10.78 17.05
C SER A 109 2.48 -12.01 17.99
N SER A 110 1.34 -12.31 18.61
CA SER A 110 1.14 -13.51 19.40
C SER A 110 0.96 -14.78 18.55
N PHE A 111 0.69 -14.65 17.26
CA PHE A 111 0.53 -15.79 16.36
C PHE A 111 1.83 -16.61 16.23
N GLU A 112 1.79 -17.88 16.63
CA GLU A 112 2.94 -18.79 16.61
C GLU A 112 3.52 -18.96 15.19
N GLY A 113 2.66 -18.91 14.17
CA GLY A 113 3.02 -19.08 12.76
C GLY A 113 3.66 -17.86 12.10
N ARG A 114 3.82 -16.70 12.78
CA ARG A 114 4.28 -15.45 12.11
C ARG A 114 5.56 -15.59 11.27
N ARG A 115 6.54 -16.35 11.78
CA ARG A 115 7.84 -16.56 11.12
C ARG A 115 7.71 -17.46 9.91
N LEU A 116 6.73 -18.35 9.94
CA LEU A 116 6.43 -19.19 8.81
C LEU A 116 5.71 -18.36 7.73
N SER A 117 4.70 -17.59 8.11
CA SER A 117 3.94 -16.74 7.18
C SER A 117 4.82 -15.73 6.45
N ALA A 118 5.65 -14.97 7.17
CA ALA A 118 6.59 -14.02 6.55
C ALA A 118 7.56 -14.69 5.56
N ARG A 119 8.00 -15.92 5.85
CA ARG A 119 8.91 -16.66 4.97
C ARG A 119 8.21 -17.15 3.71
N VAL A 120 7.06 -17.82 3.85
CA VAL A 120 6.30 -18.33 2.69
C VAL A 120 5.84 -17.17 1.82
N PHE A 121 5.43 -16.04 2.43
CA PHE A 121 5.13 -14.82 1.71
C PHE A 121 6.31 -14.34 0.86
N GLY A 122 7.50 -14.21 1.46
CA GLY A 122 8.71 -13.80 0.74
C GLY A 122 9.14 -14.78 -0.37
N GLU A 123 8.89 -16.07 -0.18
CA GLU A 123 9.15 -17.11 -1.19
C GLU A 123 8.17 -17.08 -2.36
N PHE A 124 6.90 -16.68 -2.13
CA PHE A 124 5.91 -16.57 -3.20
C PHE A 124 6.06 -15.25 -3.97
N TRP A 125 6.20 -14.14 -3.25
CA TRP A 125 6.32 -12.80 -3.84
C TRP A 125 7.78 -12.42 -4.15
N LEU A 126 8.50 -13.27 -4.89
CA LEU A 126 9.94 -13.11 -5.16
C LEU A 126 10.33 -11.78 -5.83
N GLU A 127 9.42 -11.18 -6.59
CA GLU A 127 9.64 -9.88 -7.22
C GLU A 127 9.56 -8.71 -6.23
N THR A 128 8.97 -8.92 -5.05
CA THR A 128 8.94 -7.94 -3.97
C THR A 128 10.28 -7.99 -3.23
N PRO A 129 11.01 -6.86 -3.10
CA PRO A 129 12.33 -6.83 -2.49
C PRO A 129 12.27 -6.86 -0.94
N THR A 130 11.50 -7.80 -0.40
CA THR A 130 11.40 -8.05 1.04
C THR A 130 12.78 -8.45 1.60
N GLN A 131 13.04 -8.05 2.84
CA GLN A 131 14.28 -8.38 3.55
C GLN A 131 13.98 -9.27 4.76
N VAL A 132 13.17 -10.31 4.56
CA VAL A 132 12.69 -11.22 5.62
C VAL A 132 13.85 -11.83 6.40
N ASP A 133 14.93 -12.25 5.74
CA ASP A 133 16.10 -12.80 6.42
C ASP A 133 16.81 -11.80 7.34
N ARG A 134 16.72 -10.50 7.02
CA ARG A 134 17.37 -9.43 7.78
C ARG A 134 16.51 -8.92 8.93
N TYR A 135 15.22 -8.74 8.70
CA TYR A 135 14.32 -8.06 9.65
C TYR A 135 13.34 -9.02 10.34
N GLY A 136 13.10 -10.19 9.77
CA GLY A 136 12.10 -11.17 10.22
C GLY A 136 10.68 -10.86 9.74
N ASP A 137 10.39 -9.62 9.38
CA ASP A 137 9.13 -9.12 8.85
C ASP A 137 9.24 -8.86 7.32
N ILE A 138 8.14 -8.49 6.66
CA ILE A 138 8.12 -8.37 5.19
C ILE A 138 8.42 -6.94 4.67
N ARG A 139 9.00 -6.05 5.48
CA ARG A 139 9.23 -4.65 5.07
C ARG A 139 10.14 -4.55 3.83
N TRP A 140 9.89 -3.56 2.99
CA TRP A 140 10.71 -3.28 1.80
C TRP A 140 10.62 -1.82 1.34
N ALA A 141 11.60 -1.39 0.57
CA ALA A 141 11.58 -0.10 -0.11
C ALA A 141 12.25 -0.20 -1.48
N GLU A 142 11.68 0.47 -2.48
CA GLU A 142 12.21 0.51 -3.84
C GLU A 142 11.94 1.85 -4.50
N ARG A 143 12.87 2.28 -5.38
CA ARG A 143 12.79 3.56 -6.07
C ARG A 143 12.51 3.39 -7.57
N TYR A 144 11.58 4.19 -8.08
CA TYR A 144 11.23 4.31 -9.49
C TYR A 144 11.46 5.76 -9.95
N GLY A 145 12.65 6.07 -10.43
CA GLY A 145 13.03 7.45 -10.73
C GLY A 145 12.99 8.32 -9.47
N SER A 146 12.11 9.33 -9.45
CA SER A 146 11.91 10.19 -8.27
C SER A 146 10.83 9.70 -7.30
N VAL A 147 10.15 8.60 -7.61
CA VAL A 147 9.11 8.00 -6.76
C VAL A 147 9.75 6.98 -5.84
N LEU A 148 9.47 7.07 -4.54
CA LEU A 148 9.82 6.03 -3.57
C LEU A 148 8.56 5.22 -3.22
N MET A 149 8.67 3.90 -3.30
CA MET A 149 7.65 2.97 -2.82
C MET A 149 8.18 2.26 -1.57
N ILE A 150 7.37 2.18 -0.53
CA ILE A 150 7.68 1.50 0.74
C ILE A 150 6.55 0.52 1.04
N GLY A 151 6.89 -0.74 1.32
CA GLY A 151 5.96 -1.70 1.92
C GLY A 151 6.28 -1.90 3.39
N LEU A 152 5.28 -1.75 4.24
CA LEU A 152 5.37 -1.99 5.68
C LEU A 152 4.65 -3.29 6.05
N ASP A 153 5.00 -3.80 7.22
CA ASP A 153 4.42 -4.97 7.84
C ASP A 153 3.71 -4.54 9.12
N ASP A 154 2.38 -4.60 9.08
CA ASP A 154 1.53 -4.16 10.18
C ASP A 154 0.98 -5.33 11.00
N ARG A 155 1.53 -6.55 10.87
CA ARG A 155 1.07 -7.76 11.59
C ARG A 155 2.15 -8.36 12.46
N TYR A 156 3.37 -8.54 11.95
CA TYR A 156 4.44 -9.29 12.59
C TYR A 156 4.85 -8.74 13.97
N HIS A 157 4.83 -7.42 14.09
CA HIS A 157 5.18 -6.67 15.30
C HIS A 157 3.96 -6.11 16.02
N ARG A 158 2.73 -6.35 15.54
CA ARG A 158 1.51 -5.80 16.14
C ARG A 158 1.36 -6.29 17.57
N GLY A 159 1.30 -5.34 18.51
CA GLY A 159 1.04 -5.61 19.92
C GLY A 159 -0.44 -5.54 20.24
N PRO A 160 -0.81 -5.73 21.53
CA PRO A 160 -2.18 -5.58 21.98
C PRO A 160 -2.77 -4.21 21.61
N LEU A 161 -4.10 -4.16 21.47
CA LEU A 161 -4.86 -2.93 21.19
C LEU A 161 -4.40 -1.76 22.07
N GLY A 162 -4.21 -0.59 21.47
CA GLY A 162 -3.76 0.61 22.18
C GLY A 162 -2.25 0.73 22.36
N THR A 163 -1.45 -0.25 21.90
CA THR A 163 0.01 -0.22 22.05
C THR A 163 0.72 0.22 20.75
N HIS A 164 1.08 -0.73 19.89
CA HIS A 164 1.84 -0.52 18.65
C HIS A 164 1.40 -1.53 17.58
N ILE A 165 1.63 -1.16 16.33
CA ILE A 165 1.45 -1.97 15.14
C ILE A 165 2.81 -2.31 14.52
N LEU A 166 3.58 -1.29 14.13
CA LEU A 166 4.87 -1.45 13.45
C LEU A 166 6.00 -1.75 14.44
N GLY A 167 5.89 -1.21 15.64
CA GLY A 167 6.90 -1.30 16.67
C GLY A 167 8.15 -0.48 16.36
N LYS A 168 8.97 -0.29 17.40
CA LYS A 168 10.15 0.60 17.35
C LYS A 168 11.14 0.23 16.24
N GLY A 169 11.33 -1.06 15.96
CA GLY A 169 12.29 -1.52 14.96
C GLY A 169 11.92 -1.12 13.53
N GLN A 170 10.64 -1.22 13.18
CA GLN A 170 10.16 -0.84 11.85
C GLN A 170 9.95 0.67 11.73
N MET A 171 9.49 1.34 12.78
CA MET A 171 9.42 2.82 12.85
C MET A 171 10.79 3.50 12.66
N ASN A 172 11.83 2.98 13.32
CA ASN A 172 13.19 3.51 13.16
C ASN A 172 13.72 3.27 11.75
N TRP A 173 13.44 2.10 11.17
CA TRP A 173 13.81 1.79 9.80
C TRP A 173 13.11 2.72 8.81
N LEU A 174 11.80 2.94 8.94
CA LEU A 174 11.05 3.87 8.10
C LEU A 174 11.64 5.29 8.17
N ALA A 175 11.96 5.76 9.39
CA ALA A 175 12.57 7.08 9.57
C ALA A 175 13.96 7.20 8.91
N GLN A 176 14.73 6.11 8.89
CA GLN A 176 16.00 6.05 8.18
C GLN A 176 15.78 6.03 6.66
N THR A 177 14.89 5.19 6.16
CA THR A 177 14.56 5.08 4.73
C THR A 177 14.09 6.42 4.16
N LEU A 178 13.18 7.12 4.84
CA LEU A 178 12.72 8.45 4.40
C LEU A 178 13.86 9.47 4.34
N ARG A 179 14.80 9.41 5.29
CA ARG A 179 15.97 10.31 5.32
C ARG A 179 16.96 9.99 4.19
N GLU A 180 17.21 8.72 3.93
CA GLU A 180 18.11 8.27 2.86
C GLU A 180 17.55 8.60 1.47
N HIS A 181 16.23 8.74 1.35
CA HIS A 181 15.52 9.09 0.13
C HIS A 181 14.87 10.46 0.18
N ALA A 182 15.45 11.41 0.93
CA ALA A 182 14.91 12.77 1.09
C ALA A 182 14.84 13.58 -0.22
N ASP A 183 15.47 13.09 -1.28
CA ASP A 183 15.44 13.64 -2.64
C ASP A 183 14.27 13.09 -3.50
N ALA A 184 13.39 12.23 -2.95
CA ALA A 184 12.19 11.76 -3.64
C ALA A 184 11.22 12.91 -3.90
N SER A 185 10.57 12.91 -5.08
CA SER A 185 9.47 13.83 -5.37
C SER A 185 8.19 13.45 -4.61
N ILE A 186 7.99 12.16 -4.33
CA ILE A 186 6.83 11.60 -3.65
C ILE A 186 7.17 10.24 -3.05
N VAL A 187 6.56 9.93 -1.91
CA VAL A 187 6.64 8.62 -1.26
C VAL A 187 5.25 7.99 -1.20
N PHE A 188 5.16 6.74 -1.60
CA PHE A 188 4.00 5.89 -1.36
C PHE A 188 4.33 4.86 -0.28
N ILE A 189 3.46 4.69 0.70
CA ILE A 189 3.62 3.74 1.80
C ILE A 189 2.44 2.77 1.78
N ALA A 190 2.70 1.52 1.41
CA ALA A 190 1.75 0.42 1.48
C ALA A 190 1.69 -0.14 2.91
N ILE A 191 0.48 -0.26 3.45
CA ILE A 191 0.23 -0.73 4.81
C ILE A 191 -1.20 -1.27 4.92
N GLY A 192 -1.41 -2.48 5.44
CA GLY A 192 -2.67 -3.21 5.34
C GLY A 192 -3.87 -2.43 5.89
N SER A 193 -3.78 -2.03 7.16
CA SER A 193 -4.85 -1.30 7.84
C SER A 193 -4.86 0.21 7.56
N GLN A 194 -6.04 0.83 7.57
CA GLN A 194 -6.19 2.29 7.41
C GLN A 194 -5.44 3.11 8.46
N VAL A 195 -4.74 4.16 8.02
CA VAL A 195 -3.92 5.06 8.85
C VAL A 195 -4.64 6.37 9.17
N LEU A 196 -5.34 6.98 8.20
CA LEU A 196 -5.93 8.31 8.34
C LEU A 196 -7.37 8.33 8.86
N ASN A 197 -8.07 7.19 8.84
CA ASN A 197 -9.42 7.09 9.40
C ASN A 197 -9.41 7.44 10.91
N ASP A 198 -10.30 8.35 11.33
CA ASP A 198 -10.44 8.79 12.73
C ASP A 198 -11.49 8.01 13.52
N ALA A 199 -12.25 7.16 12.86
CA ALA A 199 -13.25 6.33 13.49
C ALA A 199 -12.58 5.10 14.14
N GLU A 200 -12.67 5.01 15.46
CA GLU A 200 -12.28 3.82 16.23
C GLU A 200 -13.33 2.70 16.04
N VAL A 201 -13.43 2.18 14.81
CA VAL A 201 -14.35 1.11 14.39
C VAL A 201 -13.52 0.07 13.63
N PHE A 202 -13.67 -1.21 14.01
CA PHE A 202 -12.83 -2.32 13.50
C PHE A 202 -11.32 -2.09 13.70
N GLU A 203 -10.49 -2.81 12.93
CA GLU A 203 -9.04 -2.63 12.87
C GLU A 203 -8.68 -1.41 12.01
N ASN A 204 -7.93 -0.49 12.61
CA ASN A 204 -7.25 0.61 11.94
C ASN A 204 -6.30 1.29 12.95
N TYR A 205 -5.45 2.20 12.47
CA TYR A 205 -4.45 2.86 13.30
C TYR A 205 -5.05 3.78 14.37
N SER A 206 -6.30 4.25 14.26
CA SER A 206 -6.91 5.09 15.31
C SER A 206 -7.00 4.38 16.67
N ARG A 207 -7.00 3.04 16.64
CA ARG A 207 -6.92 2.17 17.83
C ARG A 207 -5.54 2.15 18.52
N PHE A 208 -4.52 2.73 17.91
CA PHE A 208 -3.13 2.74 18.37
C PHE A 208 -2.59 4.19 18.39
N PRO A 209 -3.17 5.07 19.22
CA PRO A 209 -3.04 6.51 19.07
C PRO A 209 -1.60 7.03 19.18
N GLU A 210 -0.79 6.47 20.08
CA GLU A 210 0.59 6.94 20.28
C GLU A 210 1.48 6.63 19.07
N GLU A 211 1.45 5.40 18.55
CA GLU A 211 2.25 5.04 17.37
C GLU A 211 1.68 5.67 16.09
N ARG A 212 0.35 5.77 15.96
CA ARG A 212 -0.29 6.50 14.87
C ARG A 212 0.20 7.94 14.83
N GLU A 213 0.17 8.65 15.94
CA GLU A 213 0.65 10.04 16.00
C GLU A 213 2.13 10.11 15.62
N ALA A 214 2.97 9.20 16.12
CA ALA A 214 4.39 9.12 15.76
C ALA A 214 4.61 8.88 14.25
N LEU A 215 3.83 8.00 13.62
CA LEU A 215 3.88 7.71 12.18
C LEU A 215 3.46 8.93 11.35
N LEU A 216 2.33 9.53 11.69
CA LEU A 216 1.83 10.72 10.99
C LEU A 216 2.83 11.88 11.09
N SER A 217 3.35 12.12 12.30
CA SER A 217 4.40 13.10 12.57
C SER A 217 5.67 12.84 11.75
N LEU A 218 6.11 11.58 11.67
CA LEU A 218 7.29 11.20 10.89
C LEU A 218 7.10 11.50 9.40
N CYS A 219 5.95 11.11 8.84
CA CYS A 219 5.62 11.32 7.43
C CYS A 219 5.42 12.81 7.10
N ALA A 220 4.78 13.59 7.99
CA ALA A 220 4.59 15.02 7.79
C ALA A 220 5.93 15.78 7.75
N ARG A 221 6.94 15.31 8.49
CA ARG A 221 8.28 15.91 8.51
C ARG A 221 9.24 15.36 7.45
N ALA A 222 8.78 14.50 6.55
CA ALA A 222 9.64 13.87 5.56
C ALA A 222 10.19 14.87 4.52
N GLY A 223 9.49 15.99 4.27
CA GLY A 223 9.91 17.04 3.34
C GLY A 223 9.45 16.83 1.89
N MET A 224 8.62 15.81 1.66
CA MET A 224 7.94 15.53 0.39
C MET A 224 6.54 14.98 0.66
N PRO A 225 5.64 14.98 -0.33
CA PRO A 225 4.34 14.32 -0.20
C PRO A 225 4.47 12.83 0.16
N VAL A 226 3.69 12.41 1.15
CA VAL A 226 3.53 11.00 1.54
C VAL A 226 2.08 10.58 1.30
N VAL A 227 1.90 9.46 0.60
CA VAL A 227 0.59 8.87 0.30
C VAL A 227 0.55 7.45 0.85
N PHE A 228 -0.36 7.18 1.78
CA PHE A 228 -0.63 5.82 2.25
C PHE A 228 -1.51 5.06 1.25
N LEU A 229 -1.21 3.78 1.07
CA LEU A 229 -1.97 2.84 0.24
C LEU A 229 -2.43 1.72 1.17
N THR A 230 -3.75 1.61 1.38
CA THR A 230 -4.32 0.73 2.42
C THR A 230 -5.41 -0.20 1.90
N GLY A 231 -5.70 -1.24 2.67
CA GLY A 231 -6.64 -2.31 2.36
C GLY A 231 -7.64 -2.57 3.50
N ASP A 232 -7.88 -3.85 3.84
CA ASP A 232 -8.70 -4.40 4.94
C ASP A 232 -10.21 -4.12 4.91
N ARG A 233 -10.63 -2.89 4.59
CA ARG A 233 -11.96 -2.40 4.98
C ARG A 233 -13.14 -2.87 4.13
N HIS A 234 -12.88 -3.55 3.02
CA HIS A 234 -13.89 -4.01 2.05
C HIS A 234 -14.75 -2.87 1.45
N HIS A 235 -14.21 -1.66 1.42
CA HIS A 235 -14.66 -0.52 0.62
C HIS A 235 -13.46 0.36 0.26
N GLY A 236 -13.62 1.14 -0.82
CA GLY A 236 -12.63 2.10 -1.27
C GLY A 236 -12.96 3.47 -0.70
N GLU A 237 -11.94 4.23 -0.34
CA GLU A 237 -12.10 5.65 0.00
C GLU A 237 -10.80 6.42 -0.17
N ILE A 238 -10.91 7.75 -0.20
CA ILE A 238 -9.76 8.65 -0.21
C ILE A 238 -9.87 9.55 1.01
N SER A 239 -8.82 9.57 1.82
CA SER A 239 -8.73 10.37 3.04
C SER A 239 -7.58 11.37 2.96
N GLN A 240 -7.76 12.56 3.53
CA GLN A 240 -6.73 13.58 3.70
C GLN A 240 -6.77 14.15 5.10
N LYS A 241 -5.60 14.23 5.76
CA LYS A 241 -5.47 14.75 7.12
C LYS A 241 -4.34 15.76 7.19
N LYS A 242 -4.59 16.89 7.87
CA LYS A 242 -3.55 17.90 8.12
C LYS A 242 -2.80 17.58 9.42
N VAL A 243 -1.49 17.39 9.31
CA VAL A 243 -0.57 17.04 10.42
C VAL A 243 0.67 17.93 10.29
N ASP A 244 1.09 18.61 11.36
CA ASP A 244 2.24 19.53 11.37
C ASP A 244 2.25 20.56 10.21
N GLY A 245 1.07 20.99 9.76
CA GLY A 245 0.94 21.93 8.63
C GLY A 245 0.89 21.28 7.24
N VAL A 246 1.20 19.99 7.15
CA VAL A 246 1.28 19.16 5.92
C VAL A 246 -0.01 18.38 5.72
N ILE A 247 -0.44 18.17 4.48
CA ILE A 247 -1.56 17.29 4.15
C ILE A 247 -1.00 15.90 3.83
N LEU A 248 -1.32 14.92 4.66
CA LEU A 248 -1.12 13.51 4.38
C LEU A 248 -2.35 12.97 3.63
N THR A 249 -2.12 12.08 2.68
CA THR A 249 -3.17 11.47 1.85
C THR A 249 -3.15 9.96 2.04
N GLU A 250 -4.32 9.33 1.99
CA GLU A 250 -4.49 7.88 2.03
C GLU A 250 -5.48 7.46 0.95
N ILE A 251 -5.13 6.40 0.21
CA ILE A 251 -5.97 5.75 -0.77
C ILE A 251 -6.24 4.32 -0.26
N THR A 252 -7.47 4.07 0.16
CA THR A 252 -7.93 2.72 0.52
C THR A 252 -8.53 2.05 -0.72
N ALA A 253 -8.00 0.89 -1.12
CA ALA A 253 -8.41 0.15 -2.32
C ALA A 253 -8.77 -1.31 -1.98
N SER A 254 -9.96 -1.49 -1.41
CA SER A 254 -10.49 -2.77 -0.93
C SER A 254 -11.98 -2.88 -1.27
N PRO A 255 -12.54 -4.01 -1.70
CA PRO A 255 -11.90 -5.29 -2.00
C PRO A 255 -11.74 -5.50 -3.52
N LEU A 256 -10.82 -6.40 -3.89
CA LEU A 256 -10.70 -6.92 -5.25
C LEU A 256 -11.83 -7.92 -5.56
N THR A 257 -11.88 -9.02 -4.79
CA THR A 257 -12.84 -10.13 -5.03
C THR A 257 -13.57 -10.61 -3.78
N SER A 258 -13.17 -10.13 -2.59
CA SER A 258 -13.91 -10.34 -1.33
C SER A 258 -15.27 -9.62 -1.32
N THR A 259 -16.10 -9.99 -0.34
CA THR A 259 -17.43 -9.36 -0.16
C THR A 259 -17.28 -7.90 0.25
N THR A 260 -18.13 -7.01 -0.25
CA THR A 260 -18.05 -5.57 0.04
C THR A 260 -18.84 -5.19 1.30
N HIS A 261 -18.36 -4.17 2.01
CA HIS A 261 -19.02 -3.61 3.20
C HIS A 261 -19.01 -2.10 3.15
N SER A 262 -20.19 -1.48 3.24
CA SER A 262 -20.28 -0.02 3.37
C SER A 262 -19.90 0.44 4.78
N PRO A 263 -19.17 1.55 4.93
CA PRO A 263 -18.96 2.19 6.22
C PRO A 263 -20.28 2.47 6.93
N SER A 264 -20.30 2.29 8.25
CA SER A 264 -21.46 2.66 9.07
C SER A 264 -21.70 4.18 9.07
N LYS A 265 -22.91 4.62 9.43
CA LYS A 265 -23.19 6.07 9.55
C LYS A 265 -22.35 6.70 10.66
N GLU A 266 -22.10 5.95 11.71
CA GLU A 266 -21.28 6.33 12.86
C GLU A 266 -19.82 6.52 12.45
N GLU A 267 -19.28 5.57 11.67
CA GLU A 267 -17.94 5.66 11.10
C GLU A 267 -17.79 6.86 10.17
N LEU A 268 -18.72 7.06 9.21
CA LEU A 268 -18.70 8.22 8.32
C LEU A 268 -18.80 9.55 9.08
N LYS A 269 -19.52 9.58 10.20
CA LYS A 269 -19.62 10.76 11.05
C LYS A 269 -18.33 10.99 11.84
N ALA A 270 -17.67 9.93 12.29
CA ALA A 270 -16.45 10.00 13.09
C ALA A 270 -15.20 10.29 12.24
N ASN A 271 -15.10 9.73 11.03
CA ASN A 271 -13.98 9.94 10.12
C ASN A 271 -13.96 11.39 9.59
N LYS A 272 -13.06 12.22 10.13
CA LYS A 272 -12.91 13.63 9.71
C LYS A 272 -11.96 13.81 8.54
N SER A 273 -11.22 12.75 8.20
CA SER A 273 -10.23 12.76 7.14
C SER A 273 -10.82 12.38 5.78
N LEU A 274 -12.00 11.75 5.75
CA LEU A 274 -12.66 11.31 4.51
C LEU A 274 -12.96 12.46 3.53
N LEU A 275 -12.50 12.32 2.29
CA LEU A 275 -12.90 13.19 1.20
C LEU A 275 -14.31 12.85 0.70
N LYS A 276 -15.12 13.89 0.52
CA LYS A 276 -16.51 13.74 0.03
C LYS A 276 -16.57 13.05 -1.33
N ASN A 277 -17.55 12.15 -1.47
CA ASN A 277 -17.84 11.42 -2.71
C ASN A 277 -16.64 10.60 -3.21
N THR A 278 -15.99 9.89 -2.29
CA THR A 278 -14.88 8.97 -2.61
C THR A 278 -15.11 7.55 -2.10
N VAL A 279 -16.11 7.33 -1.23
CA VAL A 279 -16.48 6.00 -0.75
C VAL A 279 -17.06 5.17 -1.90
N LEU A 280 -16.57 3.93 -2.06
CA LEU A 280 -17.04 2.96 -3.03
C LEU A 280 -17.17 1.57 -2.38
N SER A 281 -18.38 1.03 -2.31
CA SER A 281 -18.68 -0.29 -1.74
C SER A 281 -18.92 -1.35 -2.82
N GLU A 282 -18.11 -1.33 -3.87
CA GLU A 282 -18.13 -2.28 -4.99
C GLU A 282 -16.72 -2.87 -5.15
N GLY A 283 -16.61 -4.10 -5.67
CA GLY A 283 -15.30 -4.70 -5.95
C GLY A 283 -14.53 -3.87 -6.98
N HIS A 284 -13.35 -3.38 -6.62
CA HIS A 284 -12.56 -2.46 -7.42
C HIS A 284 -11.06 -2.58 -7.14
N TYR A 285 -10.27 -2.03 -8.05
CA TYR A 285 -8.86 -1.71 -7.84
C TYR A 285 -8.65 -0.21 -8.03
N ALA A 286 -7.53 0.32 -7.54
CA ALA A 286 -7.17 1.71 -7.74
C ALA A 286 -6.04 1.83 -8.76
N LYS A 287 -6.22 2.67 -9.79
CA LYS A 287 -5.16 3.13 -10.68
C LYS A 287 -4.69 4.51 -10.22
N LEU A 288 -3.38 4.64 -10.00
CA LEU A 288 -2.75 5.87 -9.58
C LEU A 288 -1.80 6.35 -10.67
N ASN A 289 -1.85 7.65 -10.97
CA ASN A 289 -0.95 8.30 -11.92
C ASN A 289 -0.39 9.59 -11.33
N TRP A 290 0.89 9.56 -10.98
CA TRP A 290 1.68 10.74 -10.63
C TRP A 290 2.13 11.46 -11.91
N ASP A 291 1.93 12.77 -11.99
CA ASP A 291 2.30 13.57 -13.17
C ASP A 291 3.80 13.90 -13.27
N GLY A 292 4.57 13.60 -12.22
CA GLY A 292 5.98 13.96 -12.12
C GLY A 292 6.25 15.23 -11.31
N GLU A 293 5.22 16.01 -10.96
CA GLU A 293 5.40 17.34 -10.40
C GLU A 293 4.58 17.60 -9.13
N ALA A 294 3.25 17.56 -9.23
CA ALA A 294 2.38 18.00 -8.14
C ALA A 294 0.99 17.35 -8.13
N GLN A 295 0.64 16.51 -9.11
CA GLN A 295 -0.70 15.94 -9.21
C GLN A 295 -0.68 14.42 -9.18
N LEU A 296 -1.53 13.87 -8.32
CA LEU A 296 -1.84 12.45 -8.28
C LEU A 296 -3.28 12.24 -8.72
N SER A 297 -3.46 11.62 -9.89
CA SER A 297 -4.77 11.14 -10.33
C SER A 297 -5.02 9.74 -9.76
N VAL A 298 -6.20 9.54 -9.19
CA VAL A 298 -6.64 8.28 -8.57
C VAL A 298 -7.99 7.91 -9.14
N ALA A 299 -8.08 6.71 -9.71
CA ALA A 299 -9.31 6.14 -10.26
C ALA A 299 -9.63 4.80 -9.59
N PHE A 300 -10.86 4.63 -9.10
CA PHE A 300 -11.37 3.32 -8.67
C PHE A 300 -12.17 2.70 -9.81
N ILE A 301 -11.70 1.54 -10.27
CA ILE A 301 -12.20 0.85 -11.45
C ILE A 301 -12.77 -0.49 -11.01
N THR A 302 -14.04 -0.76 -11.33
CA THR A 302 -14.74 -1.96 -10.88
C THR A 302 -14.41 -3.18 -11.73
N LYS A 303 -14.91 -4.34 -11.31
CA LYS A 303 -14.85 -5.58 -12.10
C LYS A 303 -15.45 -5.48 -13.50
N ASP A 304 -16.36 -4.54 -13.74
CA ASP A 304 -16.98 -4.30 -15.04
C ASP A 304 -16.16 -3.33 -15.91
N GLY A 305 -15.02 -2.85 -15.41
CA GLY A 305 -14.17 -1.86 -16.06
C GLY A 305 -14.69 -0.42 -15.95
N GLU A 306 -15.72 -0.18 -15.12
CA GLU A 306 -16.29 1.15 -14.93
C GLU A 306 -15.49 1.95 -13.89
N THR A 307 -15.16 3.20 -14.22
CA THR A 307 -14.57 4.13 -13.24
C THR A 307 -15.67 4.78 -12.40
N LYS A 308 -15.72 4.46 -11.10
CA LYS A 308 -16.74 4.99 -10.16
C LYS A 308 -16.25 6.18 -9.35
N VAL A 309 -14.95 6.22 -9.05
CA VAL A 309 -14.29 7.35 -8.40
C VAL A 309 -13.15 7.81 -9.30
N ASN A 310 -13.06 9.11 -9.55
CA ASN A 310 -11.94 9.71 -10.27
C ASN A 310 -11.62 11.06 -9.63
N LYS A 311 -10.43 11.17 -9.03
CA LYS A 311 -9.96 12.38 -8.32
C LYS A 311 -8.55 12.72 -8.76
N THR A 312 -8.31 14.01 -8.98
CA THR A 312 -6.96 14.55 -9.11
C THR A 312 -6.63 15.33 -7.84
N LEU A 313 -5.64 14.85 -7.10
CA LEU A 313 -5.19 15.42 -5.84
C LEU A 313 -3.95 16.29 -6.11
N LYS A 314 -3.96 17.51 -5.61
CA LYS A 314 -2.79 18.40 -5.68
C LYS A 314 -1.91 18.15 -4.46
N LEU A 315 -0.77 17.52 -4.69
CA LEU A 315 0.26 17.19 -3.71
C LEU A 315 1.43 18.16 -3.90
N LEU A 316 1.27 19.39 -3.39
CA LEU A 316 2.32 20.40 -3.53
C LEU A 316 3.60 19.93 -2.82
N PRO A 317 4.78 20.11 -3.44
CA PRO A 317 6.04 20.00 -2.74
C PRO A 317 6.01 20.87 -1.48
N LEU A 318 6.50 20.30 -0.38
CA LEU A 318 6.54 20.94 0.93
C LEU A 318 7.66 21.98 1.03
#